data_AF-A0A432GI22-F1
#
_entry.id   AF-A0A432GI22-F1
#
_cell.length_a   1.000
_cell.length_b   1.000
_cell.length_c   1.000
_cell.angle_alpha   90.00
_cell.angle_beta   90.00
_cell.angle_gamma   90.00
#
_symmetry.space_group_name_H-M   'P 1'
#
loop_
_entity.id
_entity.type
_entity.pdbx_description
1 polymer ?
#
loop_
_entity_poly.entity_id
_entity_poly.type
_entity_poly.pdbx_seq_one_letter_code
_entity_poly.pdbx_strand_id
1 'polypeptide(L)' 'SMVWLKNRDDFPGFNSVYGEYFSEGPPARSALVCDFLIDIKVEIECTAYKPEN' A
#
# COMPACT_ATOMS: atom_id res chain seq x y z
N SER A 1 6.54 1.34 1.82
CA SER A 1 5.15 1.78 1.95
C SER A 1 4.55 1.19 3.21
N MET A 2 3.75 1.99 3.90
CA MET A 2 2.86 1.53 4.95
C MET A 2 1.45 1.48 4.37
N VAL A 3 0.81 0.33 4.47
CA VAL A 3 -0.52 0.09 3.91
C VAL A 3 -1.47 -0.30 5.02
N TRP A 4 -2.60 0.36 5.05
CA TRP A 4 -3.70 0.04 5.94
C TRP A 4 -4.91 -0.33 5.09
N LEU A 5 -5.55 -1.46 5.39
CA LEU A 5 -6.79 -1.89 4.77
C LEU A 5 -7.92 -1.98 5.79
N LYS A 6 -9.15 -1.66 5.38
CA LYS A 6 -10.32 -1.73 6.27
C LYS A 6 -10.72 -3.17 6.55
N ASN A 7 -10.70 -4.02 5.51
CA ASN A 7 -11.09 -5.43 5.61
C ASN A 7 -9.97 -6.33 5.12
N ARG A 8 -9.87 -7.51 5.74
CA ARG A 8 -8.94 -8.56 5.32
C ARG A 8 -9.22 -9.07 3.91
N ASP A 9 -10.49 -9.09 3.51
CA ASP A 9 -10.92 -9.64 2.22
C ASP A 9 -10.49 -8.77 1.02
N ASP A 10 -10.13 -7.51 1.27
CA ASP A 10 -9.66 -6.59 0.24
C ASP A 10 -8.17 -6.84 -0.13
N PHE A 11 -7.42 -7.64 0.65
CA PHE A 11 -5.98 -7.88 0.44
C PHE A 11 -5.64 -8.47 -0.95
N PRO A 12 -6.32 -9.51 -1.45
CA PRO A 12 -6.01 -10.07 -2.77
C PRO A 12 -6.19 -9.03 -3.90
N GLY A 13 -7.30 -8.29 -3.87
CA GLY A 13 -7.57 -7.24 -4.86
C GLY A 13 -6.56 -6.10 -4.78
N PHE A 14 -6.24 -5.65 -3.57
CA PHE A 14 -5.19 -4.68 -3.33
C PHE A 14 -3.83 -5.13 -3.87
N ASN A 15 -3.42 -6.37 -3.61
CA ASN A 15 -2.13 -6.88 -4.06
C ASN A 15 -2.04 -6.97 -5.59
N SER A 16 -3.13 -7.34 -6.27
CA SER A 16 -3.18 -7.36 -7.74
C SER A 16 -2.88 -5.98 -8.30
N VAL A 17 -3.63 -4.97 -7.86
CA VAL A 17 -3.46 -3.59 -8.35
C VAL A 17 -2.09 -3.04 -7.94
N TYR A 18 -1.67 -3.23 -6.69
CA TYR A 18 -0.37 -2.75 -6.21
C TYR A 18 0.80 -3.32 -7.02
N GLY A 19 0.71 -4.60 -7.41
CA GLY A 19 1.71 -5.26 -8.24
C GLY A 19 1.83 -4.69 -9.66
N GLU A 20 0.75 -4.14 -10.20
CA GLU A 20 0.78 -3.45 -11.51
C GLU A 20 1.58 -2.15 -11.46
N TYR A 21 1.57 -1.43 -10.33
CA TYR A 21 2.33 -0.18 -10.16
C TYR A 21 3.79 -0.41 -9.77
N PHE A 22 4.06 -1.47 -8.99
CA PHE A 22 5.38 -1.79 -8.47
C PHE A 22 5.87 -3.15 -9.01
N SER A 23 5.84 -3.30 -10.33
CA SER A 23 6.20 -4.55 -11.02
C SER A 23 7.71 -4.85 -10.97
N GLU A 24 8.54 -3.82 -10.85
CA GLU A 24 10.01 -3.95 -10.78
C GLU A 24 10.54 -3.17 -9.58
N GLY A 25 11.35 -3.82 -8.75
CA GLY A 25 11.93 -3.22 -7.55
C GLY A 25 10.89 -2.64 -6.57
N PRO A 26 9.92 -3.44 -6.10
CA PRO A 26 8.88 -2.93 -5.22
C PRO A 26 9.47 -2.36 -3.93
N PRO A 27 8.92 -1.26 -3.40
CA PRO A 27 9.40 -0.70 -2.15
C PRO A 27 9.13 -1.70 -1.00
N ALA A 28 10.00 -1.68 0.01
CA ALA A 28 9.75 -2.39 1.26
C ALA A 28 8.37 -2.01 1.82
N ARG A 29 7.56 -2.99 2.22
CA ARG A 29 6.15 -2.78 2.58
C ARG A 29 5.74 -3.48 3.87
N SER A 30 4.91 -2.81 4.67
CA SER A 30 4.08 -3.43 5.70
C SER A 30 2.60 -3.19 5.39
N ALA A 31 1.76 -4.20 5.65
CA ALA A 31 0.32 -4.11 5.40
C ALA A 31 -0.46 -4.68 6.59
N LEU A 32 -1.42 -3.93 7.11
CA LEU A 32 -2.24 -4.32 8.26
C LEU A 32 -3.71 -3.94 8.08
N VAL A 33 -4.56 -4.52 8.92
CA VAL A 33 -5.97 -4.13 9.04
C VAL A 33 -6.13 -3.10 10.15
N CYS A 34 -6.82 -1.98 9.89
CA CYS A 34 -7.16 -1.00 10.92
C CYS A 34 -8.45 -0.23 10.60
N ASP A 35 -8.89 0.57 11.57
CA ASP A 35 -9.92 1.59 11.38
C ASP A 35 -9.33 2.91 10.85
N PHE A 36 -10.17 3.71 10.20
CA PHE A 36 -9.82 5.00 9.57
C PHE A 36 -10.68 6.13 10.12
N LEU A 37 -10.20 7.36 9.96
CA LEU A 37 -10.93 8.59 10.34
C LEU A 37 -12.10 8.92 9.40
N ILE A 38 -12.04 8.44 8.15
CA ILE A 38 -13.07 8.62 7.12
C ILE A 38 -13.44 7.27 6.50
N ASP A 39 -14.58 7.21 5.81
CA ASP A 39 -15.05 5.98 5.16
C ASP A 39 -14.25 5.69 3.88
N ILE A 40 -13.14 4.99 4.05
CA ILE A 40 -12.26 4.53 2.98
C ILE A 40 -11.89 3.06 3.18
N LYS A 41 -11.49 2.41 2.09
CA LYS A 41 -11.10 0.99 2.11
C LYS A 41 -9.60 0.76 2.32
N VAL A 42 -8.76 1.70 1.88
CA VAL A 42 -7.31 1.58 1.91
C VAL A 42 -6.66 2.95 2.03
N GLU A 43 -5.61 3.05 2.83
CA GLU A 43 -4.69 4.19 2.89
C GLU A 43 -3.25 3.69 2.67
N ILE A 44 -2.45 4.45 1.92
CA ILE A 44 -1.08 4.08 1.58
C ILE A 44 -0.17 5.28 1.80
N GLU A 45 0.84 5.11 2.65
CA GLU A 45 1.92 6.07 2.86
C GLU A 45 3.22 5.53 2.25
N CYS A 46 3.98 6.39 1.58
CA CYS A 46 5.25 6.04 0.93
C CYS A 46 6.32 7.10 1.20
N THR A 47 7.53 6.66 1.54
CA THR A 47 8.74 7.47 1.46
C THR A 47 9.48 7.13 0.17
N ALA A 48 9.93 8.15 -0.56
CA ALA A 48 10.69 7.99 -1.79
C ALA A 48 11.98 8.84 -1.74
N TYR A 49 13.01 8.37 -2.43
CA TYR A 49 14.29 9.08 -2.56
C TYR A 49 14.69 9.11 -4.03
N LYS A 50 15.10 10.28 -4.51
CA LYS A 50 15.72 10.47 -5.82
C LYS A 50 17.17 10.91 -5.58
N PRO A 51 18.18 10.07 -5.87
CA PRO A 51 19.57 10.49 -5.73
C PRO A 51 19.90 11.66 -6.66
N GLU A 52 20.72 12.58 -6.16
CA GLU A 52 21.37 13.58 -6.99
C GLU A 52 22.58 12.92 -7.68
N ASN A 53 22.74 13.17 -8.98
CA ASN A 53 23.92 12.74 -9.73
C ASN A 53 25.13 13.59 -9.37
#